data_AF-A0A9E0Z6Y4-F1
#
_entry.id   AF-A0A9E0Z6Y4-F1
#
_cell.length_a   1.000
_cell.length_b   1.000
_cell.length_c   1.000
_cell.angle_alpha   90.00
_cell.angle_beta   90.00
_cell.angle_gamma   90.00
#
_symmetry.space_group_name_H-M   'P 1'
#
loop_
_entity.id
_entity.type
_entity.pdbx_description
1 polymer ?
#
loop_
_entity_poly.entity_id
_entity_poly.type
_entity_poly.pdbx_seq_one_letter_code
_entity_poly.pdbx_strand_id
1 'polypeptide(L)'
;MEFFDGMAQKTKNLSEIMKLTAAVSSEKERQEKIYKELGETYYKVYGDRAESELIEMCAQIRESRETVETYEKEILALKGIAVCPACGYEVSVHFNFCNNCGHKMKEVKEEQPSVDELIQEGEKLREEEEILAEKEEEVTAEDRIVKEILEEETSAAKESVEEILAEEQQGEEPFEPAGAEEPFEPEMVTSTEEIQKPEAEEDFQGQEDPFVQEIQEAVSVSSEKTCKECGAHMEADQEFCIMCGTRYEEDKVEKEAEEEEEPQARICPNCGSIVKPGHLFCMECGMKQ
;
A
#
# COMPACT_ATOMS: atom_id res chain seq x y z
N MET A 1 -28.68 45.24 -2.58
CA MET A 1 -27.23 45.52 -2.72
C MET A 1 -26.38 44.52 -1.94
N GLU A 2 -26.92 43.82 -0.94
CA GLU A 2 -26.19 42.90 -0.04
C GLU A 2 -25.76 41.55 -0.67
N PHE A 3 -26.40 41.12 -1.76
CA PHE A 3 -26.10 39.83 -2.41
C PHE A 3 -24.73 39.81 -3.13
N PHE A 4 -24.30 40.94 -3.69
CA PHE A 4 -23.02 41.08 -4.38
C PHE A 4 -21.82 41.15 -3.40
N ASP A 5 -22.00 41.78 -2.24
CA ASP A 5 -20.97 41.81 -1.18
C ASP A 5 -20.71 40.43 -0.59
N GLY A 6 -21.77 39.62 -0.41
CA GLY A 6 -21.64 38.23 0.04
C GLY A 6 -20.87 37.32 -0.94
N MET A 7 -21.01 37.53 -2.25
CA MET A 7 -20.22 36.83 -3.28
C MET A 7 -18.75 37.27 -3.24
N ALA A 8 -18.47 38.57 -3.12
CA ALA A 8 -17.11 39.09 -3.03
C ALA A 8 -16.36 38.60 -1.78
N GLN A 9 -17.04 38.49 -0.64
CA GLN A 9 -16.47 37.94 0.60
C GLN A 9 -16.15 36.44 0.45
N LYS A 10 -17.05 35.67 -0.17
CA LYS A 10 -16.83 34.23 -0.45
C LYS A 10 -15.62 34.01 -1.36
N THR A 11 -15.45 34.81 -2.41
CA THR A 11 -14.28 34.72 -3.30
C THR A 11 -12.97 35.08 -2.58
N LYS A 12 -12.97 36.06 -1.67
CA LYS A 12 -11.80 36.37 -0.83
C LYS A 12 -11.43 35.21 0.09
N ASN A 13 -12.42 34.61 0.75
CA ASN A 13 -12.22 33.47 1.64
C ASN A 13 -11.66 32.27 0.88
N LEU A 14 -12.13 31.99 -0.35
CA LEU A 14 -11.55 30.93 -1.20
C LEU A 14 -10.07 31.18 -1.51
N SER A 15 -9.69 32.44 -1.78
CA SER A 15 -8.28 32.77 -2.06
C SER A 15 -7.38 32.64 -0.83
N GLU A 16 -7.90 32.92 0.38
CA GLU A 16 -7.18 32.73 1.63
C GLU A 16 -7.05 31.25 1.97
N ILE A 17 -8.12 30.47 1.78
CA ILE A 17 -8.11 29.02 1.92
C ILE A 17 -7.05 28.41 1.01
N MET A 18 -7.02 28.75 -0.29
CA MET A 18 -6.01 28.23 -1.22
C MET A 18 -4.57 28.56 -0.79
N LYS A 19 -4.33 29.79 -0.30
CA LYS A 19 -3.01 30.19 0.22
C LYS A 19 -2.61 29.41 1.47
N LEU A 20 -3.54 29.26 2.41
CA LEU A 20 -3.29 28.53 3.65
C LEU A 20 -3.09 27.04 3.36
N THR A 21 -3.86 26.45 2.45
CA THR A 21 -3.68 25.07 2.00
C THR A 21 -2.28 24.85 1.41
N ALA A 22 -1.81 25.77 0.56
CA ALA A 22 -0.45 25.71 0.01
C ALA A 22 0.63 25.89 1.09
N ALA A 23 0.39 26.76 2.08
CA ALA A 23 1.31 26.93 3.21
C ALA A 23 1.37 25.66 4.08
N VAL A 24 0.23 25.02 4.34
CA VAL A 24 0.14 23.76 5.09
C VAL A 24 0.88 22.64 4.37
N SER A 25 0.69 22.48 3.06
CA SER A 25 1.41 21.46 2.30
C SER A 25 2.92 21.71 2.31
N SER A 26 3.35 22.96 2.15
CA SER A 26 4.76 23.35 2.23
C SER A 26 5.37 23.08 3.61
N GLU A 27 4.65 23.34 4.70
CA GLU A 27 5.14 23.06 6.05
C GLU A 27 5.21 21.57 6.35
N LYS A 28 4.26 20.77 5.84
CA LYS A 28 4.33 19.30 5.94
C LYS A 28 5.55 18.73 5.22
N GLU A 29 5.82 19.17 4.00
CA GLU A 29 7.04 18.78 3.26
C GLU A 29 8.31 19.19 4.02
N ARG A 30 8.30 20.35 4.68
CA ARG A 30 9.40 20.81 5.52
C ARG A 30 9.58 19.90 6.75
N GLN A 31 8.50 19.47 7.40
CA GLN A 31 8.55 18.53 8.53
C GLN A 31 9.16 17.19 8.11
N GLU A 32 8.73 16.62 6.99
CA GLU A 32 9.28 15.35 6.47
C GLU A 32 10.78 15.41 6.22
N LYS A 33 11.28 16.51 5.63
CA LYS A 33 12.72 16.73 5.44
C LYS A 33 13.47 16.78 6.78
N ILE A 34 12.93 17.49 7.77
CA ILE A 34 13.54 17.59 9.09
C ILE A 34 13.56 16.24 9.79
N TYR A 35 12.49 15.45 9.72
CA TYR A 35 12.46 14.10 10.30
C TYR A 35 13.51 13.19 9.67
N LYS A 36 13.66 13.26 8.35
CA LYS A 36 14.71 12.51 7.63
C LYS A 36 16.11 12.94 8.08
N GLU A 37 16.40 14.24 8.09
CA GLU A 37 17.70 14.77 8.52
C GLU A 37 18.00 14.43 9.99
N LEU A 38 16.99 14.49 10.85
CA LEU A 38 17.08 14.10 12.26
C LEU A 38 17.44 12.63 12.39
N GLY A 39 16.70 11.74 11.72
CA GLY A 39 16.96 10.30 11.73
C GLY A 39 18.33 9.94 11.17
N GLU A 40 18.73 10.55 10.06
CA GLU A 40 20.07 10.38 9.50
C GLU A 40 21.17 10.83 10.46
N THR A 41 21.00 11.99 11.10
CA THR A 41 21.97 12.54 12.05
C THR A 41 22.05 11.67 13.30
N TYR A 42 20.89 11.24 13.82
CA TYR A 42 20.82 10.31 14.95
C TYR A 42 21.55 9.01 14.62
N TYR A 43 21.21 8.36 13.50
CA TYR A 43 21.83 7.10 13.10
C TYR A 43 23.36 7.23 12.94
N LYS A 44 23.84 8.32 12.32
CA LYS A 44 25.29 8.55 12.13
C LYS A 44 26.06 8.69 13.45
N VAL A 45 25.44 9.20 14.51
CA VAL A 45 26.12 9.51 15.79
C VAL A 45 25.84 8.47 16.87
N TYR A 46 24.66 7.84 16.83
CA TYR A 46 24.14 6.97 17.87
C TYR A 46 23.67 5.61 17.37
N GLY A 47 23.69 5.33 16.06
CA GLY A 47 23.13 4.10 15.48
C GLY A 47 23.66 2.80 16.09
N ASP A 48 24.94 2.75 16.47
CA ASP A 48 25.55 1.56 17.09
C ASP A 48 25.21 1.39 18.59
N ARG A 49 24.72 2.45 19.23
CA ARG A 49 24.33 2.49 20.65
C ARG A 49 22.88 2.91 20.83
N ALA A 50 22.05 2.63 19.83
CA ALA A 50 20.64 2.93 19.92
C ALA A 50 20.03 2.19 21.11
N GLU A 51 19.00 2.78 21.72
CA GLU A 51 18.30 2.23 22.89
C GLU A 51 16.81 2.09 22.57
N SER A 52 16.12 1.18 23.26
CA SER A 52 14.67 0.94 23.12
C SER A 52 14.26 0.60 21.67
N GLU A 53 13.09 1.07 21.26
CA GLU A 53 12.45 0.94 19.94
C GLU A 53 13.34 1.41 18.78
N LEU A 54 14.35 2.24 19.04
CA LEU A 54 15.28 2.70 18.00
C LEU A 54 16.30 1.62 17.59
N ILE A 55 16.52 0.60 18.42
CA ILE A 55 17.48 -0.49 18.12
C ILE A 55 17.06 -1.23 16.85
N GLU A 56 15.79 -1.59 16.76
CA GLU A 56 15.28 -2.38 15.64
C GLU A 56 15.34 -1.58 14.33
N MET A 57 14.90 -0.31 14.36
CA MET A 57 15.02 0.57 13.20
C MET A 57 16.48 0.77 12.77
N CYS A 58 17.41 0.90 13.72
CA CYS A 58 18.84 1.01 13.39
C CYS A 58 19.40 -0.30 12.81
N ALA A 59 18.93 -1.47 13.28
CA ALA A 59 19.29 -2.76 12.71
C ALA A 59 18.80 -2.89 11.26
N GLN A 60 17.53 -2.54 10.98
CA GLN A 60 16.98 -2.54 9.63
C GLN A 60 17.74 -1.61 8.68
N ILE A 61 18.14 -0.41 9.14
CA ILE A 61 18.98 0.50 8.35
C ILE A 61 20.34 -0.13 8.03
N ARG A 62 20.95 -0.86 8.97
CA ARG A 62 22.25 -1.52 8.76
C ARG A 62 22.12 -2.63 7.72
N GLU A 63 21.13 -3.51 7.88
CA GLU A 63 20.85 -4.59 6.93
C GLU A 63 20.55 -4.07 5.53
N SER A 64 19.73 -3.02 5.43
CA SER A 64 19.43 -2.37 4.14
C SER A 64 20.69 -1.80 3.49
N ARG A 65 21.60 -1.17 4.26
CA ARG A 65 22.88 -0.66 3.75
C ARG A 65 23.80 -1.77 3.24
N GLU A 66 23.91 -2.88 3.98
CA GLU A 66 24.70 -4.04 3.55
C GLU A 66 24.13 -4.67 2.26
N THR A 67 22.81 -4.71 2.15
CA THR A 67 22.10 -5.17 0.96
C THR A 67 22.38 -4.26 -0.24
N VAL A 68 22.32 -2.93 -0.06
CA VAL A 68 22.69 -1.96 -1.11
C VAL A 68 24.14 -2.18 -1.56
N GLU A 69 25.09 -2.31 -0.63
CA GLU A 69 26.49 -2.57 -0.99
C GLU A 69 26.66 -3.88 -1.78
N THR A 70 25.82 -4.88 -1.49
CA THR A 70 25.83 -6.17 -2.20
C THR A 70 25.31 -5.99 -3.62
N TYR A 71 24.15 -5.35 -3.79
CA TYR A 71 23.60 -5.06 -5.11
C TYR A 71 24.50 -4.15 -5.95
N GLU A 72 25.15 -3.16 -5.36
CA GLU A 72 26.13 -2.33 -6.06
C GLU A 72 27.31 -3.16 -6.58
N LYS A 73 27.83 -4.10 -5.79
CA LYS A 73 28.90 -5.02 -6.22
C LYS A 73 28.43 -5.96 -7.33
N GLU A 74 27.22 -6.50 -7.23
CA GLU A 74 26.62 -7.35 -8.27
C GLU A 74 26.42 -6.58 -9.58
N ILE A 75 25.92 -5.34 -9.51
CA ILE A 75 25.78 -4.46 -10.67
C ILE A 75 27.13 -4.20 -11.33
N LEU A 76 28.19 -3.95 -10.54
CA LEU A 76 29.54 -3.77 -11.08
C LEU A 76 30.05 -5.06 -11.75
N ALA A 77 29.84 -6.22 -11.13
CA ALA A 77 30.21 -7.51 -11.69
C ALA A 77 29.49 -7.79 -13.02
N LEU A 78 28.18 -7.55 -13.09
CA LEU A 78 27.37 -7.68 -14.32
C LEU A 78 27.82 -6.70 -15.42
N LYS A 79 28.29 -5.51 -15.04
CA LYS A 79 28.90 -4.55 -15.99
C LYS A 79 30.30 -4.97 -16.43
N GLY A 80 30.86 -6.05 -15.88
CA GLY A 80 32.24 -6.45 -16.12
C GLY A 80 33.23 -5.41 -15.59
N ILE A 81 32.91 -4.74 -14.49
CA ILE A 81 33.72 -3.70 -13.84
C ILE A 81 34.09 -4.17 -12.42
N ALA A 82 35.35 -4.01 -12.05
CA ALA A 82 35.88 -4.23 -10.72
C ALA A 82 36.58 -2.98 -10.19
N VAL A 83 36.42 -2.66 -8.91
CA VAL A 83 37.09 -1.53 -8.28
C VAL A 83 38.52 -1.93 -7.89
N CYS A 84 39.51 -1.13 -8.30
CA CYS A 84 40.91 -1.35 -7.97
C CYS A 84 41.14 -1.22 -6.45
N PRO A 85 41.65 -2.27 -5.77
CA PRO A 85 41.83 -2.23 -4.31
C PRO A 85 42.93 -1.25 -3.85
N ALA A 86 43.82 -0.83 -4.75
CA ALA A 86 44.93 0.07 -4.41
C ALA A 86 44.59 1.55 -4.59
N CYS A 87 43.73 1.90 -5.54
CA CYS A 87 43.42 3.30 -5.86
C CYS A 87 41.94 3.65 -5.96
N GLY A 88 41.04 2.67 -5.87
CA GLY A 88 39.59 2.88 -5.97
C GLY A 88 39.08 3.14 -7.39
N TYR A 89 39.92 3.08 -8.42
CA TYR A 89 39.48 3.29 -9.80
C TYR A 89 38.69 2.08 -10.33
N GLU A 90 37.61 2.32 -11.05
CA GLU A 90 36.82 1.29 -11.73
C GLU A 90 37.56 0.75 -12.96
N VAL A 91 37.85 -0.54 -12.99
CA VAL A 91 38.64 -1.22 -14.02
C VAL A 91 37.80 -2.34 -14.61
N SER A 92 37.73 -2.46 -15.93
CA SER A 92 37.07 -3.62 -16.53
C SER A 92 37.75 -4.92 -16.11
N VAL A 93 36.97 -5.95 -15.81
CA VAL A 93 37.44 -7.28 -15.42
C VAL A 93 38.32 -7.94 -16.49
N HIS A 94 38.26 -7.49 -17.74
CA HIS A 94 39.10 -7.97 -18.83
C HIS A 94 40.56 -7.46 -18.76
N PHE A 95 40.86 -6.48 -17.89
CA PHE A 95 42.22 -5.98 -17.70
C PHE A 95 42.88 -6.56 -16.45
N ASN A 96 44.07 -7.14 -16.64
CA ASN A 96 44.88 -7.71 -15.56
C ASN A 96 45.59 -6.65 -14.69
N PHE A 97 45.50 -5.38 -15.06
CA PHE A 97 46.11 -4.27 -14.35
C PHE A 97 45.18 -3.06 -14.36
N CYS A 98 45.18 -2.30 -13.27
CA CYS A 98 44.48 -1.03 -13.19
C CYS A 98 45.13 -0.03 -14.14
N ASN A 99 44.34 0.51 -15.06
CA ASN A 99 44.76 1.53 -16.01
C ASN A 99 45.12 2.88 -15.35
N ASN A 100 44.67 3.13 -14.12
CA ASN A 100 44.97 4.36 -13.38
C ASN A 100 46.28 4.26 -12.58
N CYS A 101 46.47 3.21 -11.78
CA CYS A 101 47.62 3.11 -10.86
C CYS A 101 48.60 1.96 -11.16
N GLY A 102 48.32 1.13 -12.17
CA GLY A 102 49.15 -0.02 -12.53
C GLY A 102 49.05 -1.21 -11.57
N HIS A 103 48.22 -1.15 -10.52
CA HIS A 103 48.03 -2.27 -9.60
C HIS A 103 47.49 -3.50 -10.33
N LYS A 104 48.06 -4.67 -10.05
CA LYS A 104 47.63 -5.92 -10.68
C LYS A 104 46.24 -6.32 -10.16
N MET A 105 45.29 -6.48 -11.08
CA MET A 105 43.93 -6.89 -10.78
C MET A 105 43.84 -8.42 -10.71
N LYS A 106 42.86 -8.95 -9.98
CA LYS A 106 42.60 -10.40 -9.95
C LYS A 106 42.02 -10.82 -11.30
N GLU A 107 42.64 -11.83 -11.91
CA GLU A 107 42.09 -12.50 -13.10
C GLU A 107 40.79 -13.20 -12.70
N VAL A 108 39.65 -12.67 -13.13
CA VAL A 108 38.38 -13.41 -13.05
C VAL A 108 38.42 -14.40 -14.20
N LYS A 109 38.67 -15.68 -13.89
CA LYS A 109 38.40 -16.74 -14.86
C LYS A 109 36.89 -16.71 -15.11
N GLU A 110 36.50 -16.39 -16.34
CA GLU A 110 35.14 -16.64 -16.81
C GLU A 110 34.91 -18.15 -16.75
N GLU A 111 34.44 -18.66 -15.62
CA GLU A 111 33.63 -19.87 -15.60
C GLU A 111 32.28 -19.42 -16.14
N GLN A 112 32.17 -19.36 -17.47
CA GLN A 112 30.86 -19.46 -18.07
C GLN A 112 30.31 -20.81 -17.62
N PRO A 113 29.10 -20.88 -17.02
CA PRO A 113 28.49 -22.16 -16.74
C PRO A 113 28.50 -22.93 -18.05
N SER A 114 29.00 -24.16 -17.99
CA SER A 114 29.07 -24.96 -19.21
C SER A 114 27.66 -25.08 -19.79
N VAL A 115 27.55 -25.17 -21.12
CA VAL A 115 26.24 -25.39 -21.76
C VAL A 115 25.55 -26.62 -21.15
N ASP A 116 26.33 -27.58 -20.67
CA ASP A 116 25.84 -28.76 -19.94
C ASP A 116 25.24 -28.44 -18.56
N GLU A 117 25.77 -27.48 -17.80
CA GLU A 117 25.18 -27.03 -16.52
C GLU A 117 23.87 -26.27 -16.72
N LEU A 118 23.80 -25.40 -17.74
CA LEU A 118 22.56 -24.69 -18.09
C LEU A 118 21.46 -25.64 -18.60
N ILE A 119 21.84 -26.71 -19.30
CA ILE A 119 20.91 -27.77 -19.71
C ILE A 119 20.40 -28.53 -18.48
N GLN A 120 21.27 -28.91 -17.54
CA GLN A 120 20.87 -29.61 -16.32
C GLN A 120 19.95 -28.77 -15.43
N GLU A 121 20.21 -27.47 -15.26
CA GLU A 121 19.32 -26.57 -14.52
C GLU A 121 17.96 -26.42 -15.20
N GLY A 122 17.94 -26.32 -16.54
CA GLY A 122 16.70 -26.26 -17.31
C GLY A 122 15.90 -27.57 -17.40
N GLU A 123 16.55 -28.71 -17.18
CA GLU A 123 15.89 -30.02 -17.01
C GLU A 123 15.29 -30.14 -15.61
N LYS A 124 16.03 -29.74 -14.57
CA LYS A 124 15.56 -29.78 -13.19
C LYS A 124 14.36 -28.86 -12.94
N LEU A 125 14.37 -27.66 -13.50
CA LEU A 125 13.23 -26.74 -13.42
C LEU A 125 11.97 -27.30 -14.11
N ARG A 126 12.13 -28.07 -15.19
CA ARG A 126 11.01 -28.73 -15.87
C ARG A 126 10.44 -29.88 -15.05
N GLU A 127 11.28 -30.67 -14.39
CA GLU A 127 10.81 -31.72 -13.47
C GLU A 127 10.09 -31.11 -12.25
N GLU A 128 10.59 -30.00 -11.69
CA GLU A 128 9.94 -29.31 -10.58
C GLU A 128 8.57 -28.72 -10.98
N GLU A 129 8.44 -28.17 -12.19
CA GLU A 129 7.18 -27.64 -12.73
C GLU A 129 6.14 -28.76 -13.00
N GLU A 130 6.60 -29.93 -13.47
CA GLU A 130 5.73 -31.11 -13.66
C GLU A 130 5.23 -31.66 -12.33
N ILE A 131 6.08 -31.73 -11.29
CA ILE A 131 5.69 -32.14 -9.94
C ILE A 131 4.70 -31.16 -9.30
N LEU A 132 4.84 -29.85 -9.57
CA LEU A 132 3.89 -28.85 -9.10
C LEU A 132 2.52 -29.02 -9.77
N ALA A 133 2.48 -29.26 -11.07
CA ALA A 133 1.24 -29.49 -11.81
C ALA A 133 0.49 -30.76 -11.31
N GLU A 134 1.21 -31.85 -11.03
CA GLU A 134 0.61 -33.07 -10.48
C GLU A 134 0.00 -32.85 -9.09
N LYS A 135 0.66 -32.05 -8.23
CA LYS A 135 0.16 -31.73 -6.89
C LYS A 135 -1.05 -30.80 -6.93
N GLU A 136 -1.11 -29.86 -7.87
CA GLU A 136 -2.29 -29.01 -8.05
C GLU A 136 -3.51 -29.83 -8.51
N GLU A 137 -3.32 -30.85 -9.35
CA GLU A 137 -4.38 -31.77 -9.75
C GLU A 137 -4.87 -32.62 -8.56
N GLU A 138 -3.96 -33.07 -7.69
CA GLU A 138 -4.31 -33.82 -6.47
C GLU A 138 -5.09 -32.95 -5.46
N VAL A 139 -4.64 -31.71 -5.19
CA VAL A 139 -5.32 -30.76 -4.29
C VAL A 139 -6.71 -30.39 -4.81
N THR A 140 -6.86 -30.18 -6.11
CA THR A 140 -8.18 -29.86 -6.70
C THR A 140 -9.14 -31.06 -6.69
N ALA A 141 -8.63 -32.29 -6.76
CA ALA A 141 -9.42 -33.50 -6.59
C ALA A 141 -9.89 -33.67 -5.13
N GLU A 142 -9.02 -33.41 -4.15
CA GLU A 142 -9.37 -33.45 -2.73
C GLU A 142 -10.40 -32.36 -2.37
N ASP A 143 -10.22 -31.12 -2.83
CA ASP A 143 -11.16 -30.02 -2.61
C ASP A 143 -12.55 -30.30 -3.21
N ARG A 144 -12.60 -31.01 -4.34
CA ARG A 144 -13.86 -31.41 -4.97
C ARG A 144 -14.62 -32.44 -4.14
N ILE A 145 -13.92 -33.38 -3.52
CA ILE A 145 -14.51 -34.38 -2.62
C ILE A 145 -15.02 -33.70 -1.35
N VAL A 146 -14.25 -32.78 -0.77
CA VAL A 146 -14.66 -32.02 0.43
C VAL A 146 -15.93 -31.20 0.15
N LYS A 147 -16.01 -30.57 -1.02
CA LYS A 147 -17.19 -29.79 -1.42
C LYS A 147 -18.44 -30.66 -1.60
N GLU A 148 -18.30 -31.85 -2.16
CA GLU A 148 -19.42 -32.80 -2.35
C GLU A 148 -19.94 -33.32 -1.00
N ILE A 149 -19.06 -33.58 -0.02
CA ILE A 149 -19.44 -33.98 1.35
C ILE A 149 -20.13 -32.84 2.11
N LEU A 150 -19.66 -31.59 1.97
CA LEU A 150 -20.29 -30.42 2.61
C LEU A 150 -21.69 -30.12 2.04
N GLU A 151 -21.94 -30.41 0.76
CA GLU A 151 -23.25 -30.22 0.13
C GLU A 151 -24.27 -31.27 0.60
N GLU A 152 -23.86 -32.52 0.88
CA GLU A 152 -24.74 -33.54 1.50
C GLU A 152 -25.10 -33.21 2.96
N GLU A 153 -24.14 -32.78 3.77
CA GLU A 153 -24.37 -32.43 5.19
C GLU A 153 -25.22 -31.17 5.36
N THR A 154 -25.06 -30.18 4.48
CA THR A 154 -25.90 -28.95 4.51
C THR A 154 -27.31 -29.16 3.97
N SER A 155 -27.55 -30.22 3.20
CA SER A 155 -28.89 -30.68 2.82
C SER A 155 -29.61 -31.33 4.00
N ALA A 156 -28.93 -32.19 4.77
CA ALA A 156 -29.49 -32.84 5.96
C ALA A 156 -29.79 -31.83 7.11
N ALA A 157 -28.98 -30.77 7.23
CA ALA A 157 -29.21 -29.70 8.20
C ALA A 157 -30.41 -28.79 7.85
N LYS A 158 -30.80 -28.68 6.57
CA LYS A 158 -31.95 -27.85 6.16
C LYS A 158 -33.30 -28.51 6.46
N GLU A 159 -33.40 -29.84 6.37
CA GLU A 159 -34.63 -30.56 6.74
C GLU A 159 -34.93 -30.54 8.24
N SER A 160 -33.91 -30.33 9.09
CA SER A 160 -34.07 -30.30 10.56
C SER A 160 -34.37 -28.90 11.13
N VAL A 161 -34.12 -27.83 10.39
CA VAL A 161 -34.38 -26.43 10.83
C VAL A 161 -35.81 -25.99 10.51
N GLU A 162 -36.45 -26.56 9.49
CA GLU A 162 -37.83 -26.20 9.10
C GLU A 162 -38.90 -26.77 10.08
N GLU A 163 -38.56 -27.80 10.86
CA GLU A 163 -39.46 -28.39 11.87
C GLU A 163 -39.47 -27.59 13.19
N ILE A 164 -38.44 -26.80 13.49
CA ILE A 164 -38.30 -26.06 14.78
C ILE A 164 -39.02 -24.69 14.75
N LEU A 165 -39.34 -24.15 13.57
CA LEU A 165 -39.94 -22.81 13.41
C LEU A 165 -41.48 -22.75 13.52
N ALA A 166 -42.15 -23.84 13.92
CA ALA A 166 -43.62 -23.93 13.89
C ALA A 166 -44.36 -23.70 15.22
N GLU A 167 -43.69 -23.51 16.38
CA GLU A 167 -44.38 -23.55 17.68
C GLU A 167 -44.42 -22.29 18.55
N GLU A 168 -43.81 -21.14 18.19
CA GLU A 168 -43.86 -19.94 19.06
C GLU A 168 -44.80 -18.84 18.53
N GLN A 169 -46.10 -19.05 18.73
CA GLN A 169 -47.09 -17.96 18.80
C GLN A 169 -47.96 -18.13 20.06
N GLN A 170 -47.74 -17.29 21.08
CA GLN A 170 -48.78 -16.74 21.96
C GLN A 170 -48.27 -15.70 23.00
N GLY A 171 -48.90 -14.52 23.02
CA GLY A 171 -48.96 -13.53 24.12
C GLY A 171 -48.17 -12.22 23.84
N GLU A 172 -48.75 -11.13 23.34
CA GLU A 172 -49.59 -10.06 24.01
C GLU A 172 -48.87 -9.45 25.25
N GLU A 173 -48.54 -8.15 25.36
CA GLU A 173 -49.37 -6.91 25.36
C GLU A 173 -48.48 -5.63 25.24
N PRO A 174 -49.06 -4.43 24.95
CA PRO A 174 -48.35 -3.15 24.79
C PRO A 174 -48.42 -2.21 26.01
N PHE A 175 -47.41 -1.35 26.26
CA PHE A 175 -47.51 -0.25 27.24
C PHE A 175 -46.78 1.04 26.81
N GLU A 176 -47.47 2.16 27.05
CA GLU A 176 -47.20 3.56 26.66
C GLU A 176 -46.18 4.33 27.54
N PRO A 177 -45.76 5.56 27.16
CA PRO A 177 -44.61 6.26 27.75
C PRO A 177 -44.96 7.40 28.73
N ALA A 178 -44.03 7.69 29.66
CA ALA A 178 -43.87 8.91 30.46
C ALA A 178 -42.44 8.87 31.06
N GLY A 179 -41.66 9.92 31.33
CA GLY A 179 -41.84 11.37 31.43
C GLY A 179 -40.99 11.88 32.61
N ALA A 180 -40.11 12.86 32.34
CA ALA A 180 -39.77 14.01 33.19
C ALA A 180 -38.69 13.96 34.33
N GLU A 181 -37.80 14.99 34.27
CA GLU A 181 -37.19 15.85 35.35
C GLU A 181 -36.03 15.26 36.20
N GLU A 182 -34.77 15.72 36.11
CA GLU A 182 -34.10 16.95 36.64
C GLU A 182 -33.10 16.61 37.80
N PRO A 183 -32.14 17.51 38.15
CA PRO A 183 -30.72 17.17 38.35
C PRO A 183 -30.23 17.24 39.81
N PHE A 184 -29.00 16.79 40.08
CA PHE A 184 -28.34 17.02 41.38
C PHE A 184 -26.89 17.50 41.25
N GLU A 185 -26.58 18.51 42.05
CA GLU A 185 -25.43 19.43 42.04
C GLU A 185 -24.14 18.85 42.69
N PRO A 186 -22.95 19.45 42.43
CA PRO A 186 -21.67 19.00 42.99
C PRO A 186 -21.26 19.77 44.26
N GLU A 187 -20.66 19.08 45.23
CA GLU A 187 -20.01 19.71 46.40
C GLU A 187 -18.47 19.61 46.35
N MET A 188 -17.84 20.76 46.63
CA MET A 188 -16.42 20.98 46.85
C MET A 188 -16.10 20.95 48.34
N VAL A 189 -14.99 20.36 48.77
CA VAL A 189 -14.26 20.69 50.03
C VAL A 189 -12.78 20.27 49.89
N THR A 190 -11.82 21.19 49.71
CA THR A 190 -10.99 21.93 50.68
C THR A 190 -9.98 21.13 51.52
N SER A 191 -8.69 21.27 51.14
CA SER A 191 -7.46 21.45 51.95
C SER A 191 -7.24 20.71 53.29
N THR A 192 -6.07 20.08 53.46
CA THR A 192 -5.02 20.49 54.44
C THR A 192 -3.74 19.61 54.37
N GLU A 193 -2.59 20.29 54.32
CA GLU A 193 -1.26 20.09 54.95
C GLU A 193 -0.41 18.78 54.88
N GLU A 194 0.82 19.00 54.39
CA GLU A 194 2.17 18.61 54.90
C GLU A 194 2.85 17.23 54.61
N ILE A 195 3.79 17.28 53.65
CA ILE A 195 5.22 16.87 53.67
C ILE A 195 5.62 15.46 54.18
N GLN A 196 6.09 14.61 53.26
CA GLN A 196 7.44 13.95 53.28
C GLN A 196 7.78 13.31 51.92
N LYS A 197 9.07 13.32 51.57
CA LYS A 197 9.72 12.90 50.29
C LYS A 197 10.58 11.64 50.56
N PRO A 198 11.24 11.02 49.56
CA PRO A 198 10.79 10.20 48.42
C PRO A 198 11.28 8.74 48.50
N GLU A 199 10.56 7.75 47.95
CA GLU A 199 11.17 6.48 47.48
C GLU A 199 10.41 5.91 46.28
N ALA A 200 11.19 5.44 45.30
CA ALA A 200 10.95 4.36 44.33
C ALA A 200 9.71 4.38 43.41
N GLU A 201 10.02 4.30 42.11
CA GLU A 201 9.46 3.32 41.16
C GLU A 201 7.94 3.13 41.18
N GLU A 202 7.23 3.68 40.18
CA GLU A 202 6.39 2.90 39.25
C GLU A 202 5.70 3.81 38.21
N ASP A 203 5.61 3.27 36.99
CA ASP A 203 4.63 3.55 35.93
C ASP A 203 4.26 4.99 35.59
N PHE A 204 5.02 5.56 34.64
CA PHE A 204 4.53 6.65 33.80
C PHE A 204 3.57 6.08 32.75
N GLN A 205 2.33 5.81 33.16
CA GLN A 205 1.23 5.59 32.23
C GLN A 205 0.99 6.90 31.46
N GLY A 206 1.15 6.82 30.14
CA GLY A 206 0.86 7.90 29.22
C GLY A 206 -0.57 8.39 29.42
N GLN A 207 -0.72 9.66 29.77
CA GLN A 207 -2.00 10.34 29.63
C GLN A 207 -2.27 10.52 28.14
N GLU A 208 -3.15 9.69 27.62
CA GLU A 208 -3.93 9.99 26.44
C GLU A 208 -4.87 11.17 26.76
N ASP A 209 -4.87 12.16 25.88
CA ASP A 209 -5.62 13.40 26.01
C ASP A 209 -7.14 13.11 25.97
N PRO A 210 -7.94 13.47 27.00
CA PRO A 210 -9.37 13.12 27.10
C PRO A 210 -10.29 13.76 26.06
N PHE A 211 -9.75 14.46 25.06
CA PHE A 211 -10.54 15.17 24.03
C PHE A 211 -10.93 14.30 22.82
N VAL A 212 -10.42 13.06 22.72
CA VAL A 212 -10.57 12.24 21.50
C VAL A 212 -11.84 11.38 21.49
N GLN A 213 -12.42 11.06 22.65
CA GLN A 213 -13.59 10.15 22.74
C GLN A 213 -14.94 10.85 22.48
N GLU A 214 -15.03 12.17 22.58
CA GLU A 214 -16.30 12.89 22.44
C GLU A 214 -16.63 13.33 20.99
N ILE A 215 -15.71 13.13 20.04
CA ILE A 215 -15.92 13.44 18.61
C ILE A 215 -16.35 12.19 17.82
N GLN A 216 -16.20 10.98 18.38
CA GLN A 216 -16.35 9.73 17.65
C GLN A 216 -17.78 9.13 17.66
N GLU A 217 -18.70 9.65 18.49
CA GLU A 217 -20.08 9.13 18.58
C GLU A 217 -21.15 10.03 17.91
N ALA A 218 -20.76 11.15 17.29
CA ALA A 218 -21.72 12.13 16.76
C ALA A 218 -21.97 12.09 15.24
N VAL A 219 -21.34 11.20 14.46
CA VAL A 219 -21.59 11.15 13.00
C VAL A 219 -21.73 9.72 12.50
N SER A 220 -22.92 9.16 12.66
CA SER A 220 -23.35 7.97 11.96
C SER A 220 -24.00 8.34 10.62
N VAL A 221 -23.31 7.98 9.53
CA VAL A 221 -23.80 7.63 8.18
C VAL A 221 -24.12 8.76 7.18
N SER A 222 -23.15 9.06 6.32
CA SER A 222 -23.32 9.15 4.85
C SER A 222 -21.98 8.77 4.17
N SER A 223 -22.01 8.16 2.98
CA SER A 223 -20.84 7.51 2.36
C SER A 223 -19.66 8.46 2.12
N GLU A 224 -18.58 8.24 2.87
CA GLU A 224 -17.38 9.07 2.95
C GLU A 224 -16.32 8.66 1.91
N LYS A 225 -15.90 9.58 1.03
CA LYS A 225 -14.86 9.34 0.03
C LYS A 225 -13.55 9.96 0.50
N THR A 226 -12.46 9.21 0.57
CA THR A 226 -11.15 9.77 0.96
C THR A 226 -10.28 10.03 -0.26
N CYS A 227 -9.64 11.19 -0.30
CA CYS A 227 -8.71 11.55 -1.37
C CYS A 227 -7.45 10.68 -1.32
N LYS A 228 -7.14 9.99 -2.42
CA LYS A 228 -5.96 9.12 -2.57
C LYS A 228 -4.62 9.86 -2.52
N GLU A 229 -4.61 11.15 -2.86
CA GLU A 229 -3.38 11.95 -2.93
C GLU A 229 -3.02 12.62 -1.61
N CYS A 230 -4.00 13.05 -0.81
CA CYS A 230 -3.73 13.81 0.42
C CYS A 230 -4.42 13.27 1.68
N GLY A 231 -5.21 12.20 1.57
CA GLY A 231 -5.91 11.56 2.70
C GLY A 231 -7.08 12.38 3.26
N ALA A 232 -7.48 13.47 2.60
CA ALA A 232 -8.58 14.30 3.07
C ALA A 232 -9.95 13.66 2.81
N HIS A 233 -10.84 13.77 3.79
CA HIS A 233 -12.24 13.38 3.67
C HIS A 233 -12.96 14.29 2.67
N MET A 234 -13.69 13.68 1.73
CA MET A 234 -14.48 14.32 0.69
C MET A 234 -15.94 13.84 0.78
N GLU A 235 -16.86 14.76 0.53
CA GLU A 235 -18.28 14.44 0.41
C GLU A 235 -18.53 13.68 -0.91
N ALA A 236 -19.55 12.81 -0.92
CA ALA A 236 -19.86 11.92 -2.05
C ALA A 236 -20.03 12.68 -3.39
N ASP A 237 -20.52 13.92 -3.37
CA ASP A 237 -20.81 14.70 -4.58
C ASP A 237 -19.66 15.65 -5.01
N GLN A 238 -18.48 15.62 -4.36
CA GLN A 238 -17.35 16.50 -4.71
C GLN A 238 -16.48 15.94 -5.84
N GLU A 239 -16.54 16.59 -7.02
CA GLU A 239 -15.75 16.26 -8.22
C GLU A 239 -14.25 16.59 -8.09
N PHE A 240 -13.85 17.35 -7.07
CA PHE A 240 -12.46 17.70 -6.81
C PHE A 240 -12.19 17.74 -5.32
N CYS A 241 -11.03 17.23 -4.90
CA CYS A 241 -10.60 17.31 -3.52
C CYS A 241 -10.35 18.78 -3.14
N ILE A 242 -11.12 19.30 -2.19
CA ILE A 242 -10.97 20.68 -1.68
C ILE A 242 -9.60 20.95 -1.03
N MET A 243 -8.88 19.89 -0.62
CA MET A 243 -7.60 20.00 0.08
C MET A 243 -6.38 19.92 -0.84
N CYS A 244 -6.44 19.22 -1.97
CA CYS A 244 -5.28 19.08 -2.87
C CYS A 244 -5.58 19.41 -4.34
N GLY A 245 -6.83 19.64 -4.71
CA GLY A 245 -7.24 19.96 -6.08
C GLY A 245 -7.33 18.73 -7.01
N THR A 246 -7.05 17.52 -6.51
CA THR A 246 -7.17 16.29 -7.30
C THR A 246 -8.62 16.06 -7.73
N ARG A 247 -8.84 16.01 -9.04
CA ARG A 247 -10.16 15.74 -9.64
C ARG A 247 -10.52 14.25 -9.46
N TYR A 248 -11.73 14.01 -9.03
CA TYR A 248 -12.33 12.69 -8.90
C TYR A 248 -13.52 12.60 -9.83
N GLU A 249 -13.36 11.85 -10.91
CA GLU A 249 -14.47 11.43 -11.74
C GLU A 249 -15.01 10.15 -11.11
N GLU A 250 -16.30 10.17 -10.76
CA GLU A 250 -16.97 8.94 -10.39
C GLU A 250 -17.26 8.21 -11.69
N ASP A 251 -16.57 7.08 -11.90
CA ASP A 251 -16.92 6.12 -12.93
C ASP A 251 -18.31 5.54 -12.62
N LYS A 252 -19.36 6.29 -13.00
CA LYS A 252 -20.69 5.74 -13.24
C LYS A 252 -20.58 4.79 -14.43
N VAL A 253 -20.22 3.54 -14.17
CA VAL A 253 -20.54 2.43 -15.08
C VAL A 253 -21.86 1.83 -14.60
N GLU A 254 -22.95 2.55 -14.84
CA GLU A 254 -24.23 1.91 -15.09
C GLU A 254 -24.23 1.48 -16.55
N LYS A 255 -24.54 0.20 -16.76
CA LYS A 255 -24.77 -0.40 -18.08
C LYS A 255 -25.79 0.42 -18.87
N GLU A 256 -25.33 1.07 -19.92
CA GLU A 256 -26.06 1.17 -21.18
C GLU A 256 -25.14 0.68 -22.29
N ALA A 257 -25.64 -0.29 -23.05
CA ALA A 257 -24.99 -0.81 -24.23
C ALA A 257 -25.03 0.29 -25.30
N GLU A 258 -23.90 0.91 -25.55
CA GLU A 258 -23.62 1.56 -26.83
C GLU A 258 -22.47 0.82 -27.51
N GLU A 259 -22.84 0.24 -28.64
CA GLU A 259 -22.03 -0.48 -29.60
C GLU A 259 -21.04 0.51 -30.26
N GLU A 260 -19.84 0.66 -29.70
CA GLU A 260 -18.71 1.20 -30.45
C GLU A 260 -18.11 0.08 -31.30
N GLU A 261 -18.27 0.18 -32.62
CA GLU A 261 -17.65 -0.74 -33.58
C GLU A 261 -16.12 -0.76 -33.39
N GLU A 262 -15.61 -1.84 -32.79
CA GLU A 262 -14.20 -2.20 -32.94
C GLU A 262 -13.89 -2.39 -34.43
N PRO A 263 -12.85 -1.76 -34.97
CA PRO A 263 -12.50 -1.96 -36.36
C PRO A 263 -12.09 -3.42 -36.55
N GLN A 264 -12.78 -4.13 -37.43
CA GLN A 264 -12.67 -5.57 -37.55
C GLN A 264 -11.33 -5.95 -38.19
N ALA A 265 -10.59 -6.88 -37.59
CA ALA A 265 -9.35 -7.39 -38.15
C ALA A 265 -9.62 -8.08 -39.50
N ARG A 266 -8.85 -7.75 -40.54
CA ARG A 266 -9.08 -8.26 -41.91
C ARG A 266 -7.99 -9.25 -42.33
N ILE A 267 -8.37 -10.27 -43.09
CA ILE A 267 -7.45 -11.31 -43.55
C ILE A 267 -6.71 -10.83 -44.81
N CYS A 268 -5.38 -10.97 -44.82
CA CYS A 268 -4.56 -10.65 -45.98
C CYS A 268 -4.95 -11.53 -47.18
N PRO A 269 -5.32 -10.97 -48.35
CA PRO A 269 -5.67 -11.76 -49.52
C PRO A 269 -4.47 -12.49 -50.15
N ASN A 270 -3.23 -12.11 -49.79
CA ASN A 270 -2.02 -12.69 -50.35
C ASN A 270 -1.44 -13.84 -49.53
N CYS A 271 -1.46 -13.74 -48.19
CA CYS A 271 -0.85 -14.75 -47.31
C CYS A 271 -1.81 -15.36 -46.29
N GLY A 272 -3.06 -14.88 -46.21
CA GLY A 272 -4.05 -15.38 -45.26
C GLY A 272 -3.84 -14.96 -43.80
N SER A 273 -2.82 -14.16 -43.50
CA SER A 273 -2.56 -13.68 -42.14
C SER A 273 -3.54 -12.59 -41.73
N ILE A 274 -3.95 -12.60 -40.46
CA ILE A 274 -4.85 -11.60 -39.89
C ILE A 274 -4.08 -10.28 -39.72
N VAL A 275 -4.56 -9.21 -40.37
CA VAL A 275 -4.02 -7.86 -40.24
C VAL A 275 -4.86 -7.07 -39.27
N LYS A 276 -4.18 -6.61 -38.21
CA LYS A 276 -4.77 -5.78 -37.17
C LYS A 276 -5.29 -4.44 -37.74
N PRO A 277 -6.33 -3.88 -37.13
CA PRO A 277 -6.92 -2.63 -37.60
C PRO A 277 -5.91 -1.48 -37.49
N GLY A 278 -5.94 -0.54 -38.44
CA GLY A 278 -5.01 0.59 -38.51
C GLY A 278 -3.67 0.31 -39.23
N HIS A 279 -3.36 -0.95 -39.56
CA HIS A 279 -2.18 -1.27 -40.37
C HIS A 279 -2.48 -1.17 -41.88
N LEU A 280 -1.71 -0.33 -42.59
CA LEU A 280 -1.79 -0.16 -44.05
C LEU A 280 -1.11 -1.29 -44.84
N PHE A 281 -0.31 -2.13 -44.19
CA PHE A 281 0.46 -3.21 -44.83
C PHE A 281 0.41 -4.48 -43.98
N CYS A 282 0.48 -5.64 -44.62
CA CYS A 282 0.63 -6.93 -43.96
C CYS A 282 2.01 -7.00 -43.31
N MET A 283 2.06 -7.26 -42.00
CA MET A 283 3.35 -7.43 -41.31
C MET A 283 4.07 -8.72 -41.73
N GLU A 284 3.33 -9.72 -42.23
CA GLU A 284 3.91 -11.01 -42.66
C GLU A 284 4.43 -10.98 -44.11
N CYS A 285 3.67 -10.40 -45.05
CA CYS A 285 4.04 -10.45 -46.48
C CYS A 285 4.33 -9.09 -47.12
N GLY A 286 4.22 -7.98 -46.38
CA GLY A 286 4.51 -6.62 -46.88
C GLY A 286 3.51 -6.05 -47.89
N MET A 287 2.47 -6.81 -48.28
CA MET A 287 1.44 -6.32 -49.21
C MET A 287 0.59 -5.25 -48.56
N LYS A 288 0.27 -4.18 -49.31
CA LYS A 288 -0.64 -3.12 -48.87
C LYS A 288 -2.05 -3.68 -48.70
N GLN A 289 -2.67 -3.39 -47.56
CA GLN A 289 -3.94 -3.98 -47.13
C GLN A 289 -5.11 -3.04 -47.35
#